data_AF-D6RCM5-F1
#
_entry.id   AF-D6RCM5-F1
#
_cell.length_a   1.000
_cell.length_b   1.000
_cell.length_c   1.000
_cell.angle_alpha   90.00
_cell.angle_beta   90.00
_cell.angle_gamma   90.00
#
_symmetry.space_group_name_H-M   'P 1'
#
loop_
_entity.id
_entity.type
_entity.pdbx_description
1 polymer ?
#
loop_
_entity_poly.entity_id
_entity_poly.type
_entity_poly.pdbx_seq_one_letter_code
_entity_poly.pdbx_strand_id
1 'polypeptide(L)' 'MSANEDQEMELEALRSIYEGDESFRELSPVSFQYRVKMVIPKPS' A
#
# COMPACT_ATOMS: atom_id res chain seq x y z
N MET A 1 20.27 12.53 -2.96
CA MET A 1 18.88 12.06 -3.07
C MET A 1 18.05 13.10 -2.36
N SER A 2 17.17 13.76 -3.07
CA SER A 2 16.24 14.72 -2.50
C SER A 2 15.04 13.98 -1.90
N ALA A 3 14.42 14.53 -0.86
CA ALA A 3 13.27 13.90 -0.21
C ALA A 3 12.10 13.63 -1.18
N ASN A 4 12.04 14.37 -2.30
CA ASN A 4 11.01 14.19 -3.32
C ASN A 4 11.30 12.98 -4.24
N GLU A 5 12.57 12.78 -4.62
CA GLU A 5 12.99 11.61 -5.41
C GLU A 5 12.76 10.31 -4.63
N ASP A 6 13.05 10.32 -3.32
CA ASP A 6 12.84 9.14 -2.46
C ASP A 6 11.35 8.78 -2.33
N GLN A 7 10.48 9.78 -2.23
CA GLN A 7 9.02 9.58 -2.21
C GLN A 7 8.50 9.01 -3.53
N GLU A 8 9.00 9.48 -4.67
CA GLU A 8 8.60 8.97 -5.98
C GLU A 8 9.03 7.51 -6.18
N MET A 9 10.25 7.16 -5.77
CA MET A 9 10.73 5.77 -5.81
C MET A 9 9.92 4.84 -4.90
N GLU A 10 9.57 5.28 -3.69
CA GLU A 10 8.72 4.51 -2.78
C GLU A 10 7.31 4.32 -3.35
N LEU A 11 6.72 5.35 -3.97
CA LEU A 11 5.41 5.27 -4.62
C LEU A 11 5.42 4.26 -5.77
N GLU A 12 6.45 4.25 -6.62
CA GLU A 12 6.61 3.27 -7.70
C GLU A 12 6.71 1.84 -7.15
N ALA A 13 7.48 1.64 -6.07
CA ALA A 13 7.58 0.33 -5.42
C ALA A 13 6.23 -0.13 -4.87
N LEU A 14 5.47 0.74 -4.20
CA LEU A 14 4.14 0.41 -3.68
C LEU A 14 3.16 0.01 -4.78
N ARG A 15 3.15 0.74 -5.91
CA ARG A 15 2.31 0.40 -7.06
C ARG A 15 2.63 -0.96 -7.66
N SER A 16 3.92 -1.34 -7.69
CA SER A 16 4.36 -2.65 -8.17
C SER A 16 3.99 -3.77 -7.19
N ILE A 17 4.17 -3.57 -5.88
CA ILE A 17 3.85 -4.58 -4.85
C ILE A 17 2.36 -4.91 -4.82
N TYR A 18 1.51 -3.88 -4.95
CA TYR A 18 0.06 -4.01 -4.86
C TYR A 18 -0.63 -4.03 -6.23
N GLU A 19 0.11 -4.30 -7.31
CA GLU A 19 -0.46 -4.44 -8.64
C GLU A 19 -1.53 -5.55 -8.65
N GLY A 20 -2.77 -5.16 -8.96
CA GLY A 20 -3.91 -6.09 -8.99
C GLY A 20 -4.50 -6.48 -7.63
N ASP A 21 -4.01 -5.96 -6.48
CA ASP A 21 -4.65 -6.19 -5.17
C ASP A 21 -5.81 -5.20 -4.93
N GLU A 22 -7.05 -5.69 -5.03
CA GLU A 22 -8.26 -4.90 -4.75
C GLU A 22 -8.36 -4.39 -3.30
N SER A 23 -7.53 -4.90 -2.39
CA SER A 23 -7.46 -4.46 -1.00
C SER A 23 -6.64 -3.18 -0.85
N PHE A 24 -5.86 -2.80 -1.86
CA PHE A 24 -5.04 -1.58 -1.88
C PHE A 24 -5.71 -0.50 -2.74
N ARG A 25 -5.69 0.73 -2.24
CA ARG A 25 -6.21 1.89 -2.96
C ARG A 25 -5.31 3.11 -2.75
N GLU A 26 -4.80 3.66 -3.83
CA GLU A 26 -4.14 4.98 -3.84
C GLU A 26 -5.20 6.10 -3.72
N LEU A 27 -5.00 7.01 -2.76
CA LEU A 27 -5.87 8.17 -2.54
C LEU A 27 -5.23 9.46 -3.05
N SER A 28 -3.91 9.58 -2.91
CA SER A 28 -3.07 10.67 -3.42
C SER A 28 -1.61 10.19 -3.53
N PRO A 29 -0.69 10.99 -4.10
CA PRO A 29 0.73 10.61 -4.22
C PRO A 29 1.42 10.28 -2.89
N VAL A 30 0.87 10.75 -1.76
CA VAL A 30 1.44 10.55 -0.41
C VAL A 30 0.45 9.86 0.54
N SER A 31 -0.65 9.29 0.05
CA SER A 31 -1.66 8.67 0.91
C SER A 31 -2.36 7.49 0.26
N PHE A 32 -2.48 6.40 1.02
CA PHE A 32 -3.03 5.13 0.55
C PHE A 32 -3.93 4.50 1.62
N GLN A 33 -4.77 3.58 1.19
CA GLN A 33 -5.62 2.76 2.05
C GLN A 33 -5.38 1.29 1.74
N TYR A 34 -5.26 0.47 2.79
CA TYR A 34 -5.15 -0.98 2.67
C TYR A 34 -6.16 -1.70 3.56
N ARG A 35 -6.88 -2.67 3.01
CA ARG A 35 -7.81 -3.52 3.77
C ARG A 35 -7.07 -4.70 4.38
N VAL A 36 -6.86 -4.63 5.69
CA VAL A 36 -6.26 -5.73 6.47
C VAL A 36 -7.25 -6.89 6.56
N LYS A 37 -6.85 -8.07 6.07
CA LYS A 37 -7.61 -9.31 6.26
C LYS A 37 -7.33 -9.85 7.67
N MET A 38 -8.11 -9.40 8.65
CA MET A 38 -8.05 -9.98 9.99
C MET A 38 -8.79 -11.33 10.00
N VAL A 39 -8.05 -12.42 10.20
CA VAL A 39 -8.65 -13.73 10.52
C VAL A 39 -8.82 -13.79 12.02
N ILE A 40 -10.05 -13.67 12.51
CA ILE A 40 -10.34 -13.93 13.93
C ILE A 40 -10.26 -15.46 14.10
N PRO A 41 -9.30 -15.98 14.89
CA PRO A 41 -9.23 -17.41 15.14
C PRO A 41 -10.54 -17.86 15.81
N LYS A 42 -11.16 -18.93 15.27
CA LYS A 42 -12.32 -19.53 15.90
C LYS A 42 -11.90 -20.06 17.29
N PRO A 43 -12.64 -19.77 18.37
CA PRO A 43 -12.36 -20.41 19.64
C PRO A 43 -12.58 -21.92 19.50
N SER A 44 -11.61 -22.68 20.00
CA SER A 44 -11.61 -24.14 20.13
C SER A 44 -12.67 -24.63 21.12
#